data_AF-A0A959KT41-F1
#
_entry.id   AF-A0A959KT41-F1
#
_cell.length_a   1.000
_cell.length_b   1.000
_cell.length_c   1.000
_cell.angle_alpha   90.00
_cell.angle_beta   90.00
_cell.angle_gamma   90.00
#
_symmetry.space_group_name_H-M   'P 1'
#
loop_
_entity.id
_entity.type
_entity.pdbx_description
1 polymer ?
#
loop_
_entity_poly.entity_id
_entity_poly.type
_entity_poly.pdbx_seq_one_letter_code
_entity_poly.pdbx_strand_id
1 'polypeptide(L)'
;VSTIRKDGNLQRQLSMALPRFLLAIVLAVVISKPIELRIFESEILEILQDRRLERLELAEQKFQAKFSEKEAAITALKSEIEAKFQIREKDYQDYKCECDGTCGTGRIGRGSECQRKEAKYLQSNREYQEIKEDNQTRIASLQADLLGLETELSQAKSQLESTFSYGLVARLSASSELPPGPSIFIMLLILLVEISPLLAKILSSRGPYDEIMHKIEQRFYLDQLEEINQRKLELNQKFDMSTSIHEAQVQHELKRRKETLRAITDAQLALIKEQIEEWLQTEKENLRKQKGKK
;
A
#
# COMPACT_ATOMS: atom_id res chain seq x y z
N VAL A 1 -27.92 4.40 -10.00
CA VAL A 1 -28.55 5.58 -9.36
C VAL A 1 -30.04 5.35 -9.10
N SER A 2 -30.75 4.60 -9.95
CA SER A 2 -32.19 4.31 -9.83
C SER A 2 -32.62 3.39 -8.67
N THR A 3 -31.69 2.88 -7.85
CA THR A 3 -31.99 1.96 -6.74
C THR A 3 -32.03 2.64 -5.36
N ILE A 4 -31.70 3.93 -5.26
CA ILE A 4 -31.80 4.66 -3.99
C ILE A 4 -33.29 4.92 -3.71
N ARG A 5 -33.87 4.10 -2.83
CA ARG A 5 -35.24 4.26 -2.36
C ARG A 5 -35.32 5.38 -1.35
N LYS A 6 -36.35 6.20 -1.48
CA LYS A 6 -36.58 7.36 -0.61
C LYS A 6 -37.30 7.00 0.68
N ASP A 7 -36.83 5.99 1.39
CA ASP A 7 -37.42 5.60 2.66
C ASP A 7 -36.86 6.49 3.78
N GLY A 8 -37.70 6.89 4.74
CA GLY A 8 -37.55 8.08 5.59
C GLY A 8 -36.29 8.22 6.47
N ASN A 9 -35.32 7.30 6.38
CA ASN A 9 -34.05 7.40 7.09
C ASN A 9 -32.90 7.80 6.13
N LEU A 10 -32.43 9.03 6.28
CA LEU A 10 -31.22 9.55 5.62
C LEU A 10 -30.01 8.60 5.78
N GLN A 11 -29.86 7.96 6.94
CA GLN A 11 -28.79 6.99 7.20
C GLN A 11 -28.86 5.75 6.28
N ARG A 12 -30.07 5.22 6.02
CA ARG A 12 -30.25 4.07 5.11
C ARG A 12 -29.98 4.46 3.66
N GLN A 13 -30.36 5.67 3.28
CA GLN A 13 -30.05 6.22 1.95
C GLN A 13 -28.54 6.39 1.76
N LEU A 14 -27.83 6.89 2.78
CA LEU A 14 -26.38 7.02 2.76
C LEU A 14 -25.69 5.65 2.69
N SER A 15 -26.15 4.64 3.43
CA SER A 15 -25.59 3.29 3.35
C SER A 15 -25.81 2.62 1.99
N MET A 16 -26.95 2.85 1.34
CA MET A 16 -27.22 2.36 -0.02
C MET A 16 -26.37 3.08 -1.08
N ALA A 17 -26.01 4.34 -0.84
CA ALA A 17 -25.16 5.14 -1.70
C ALA A 17 -23.66 4.88 -1.51
N LEU A 18 -23.25 4.27 -0.39
CA LEU A 18 -21.85 4.06 -0.01
C LEU A 18 -20.99 3.37 -1.09
N PRO A 19 -21.44 2.28 -1.77
CA PRO A 19 -20.64 1.66 -2.82
C PRO A 19 -20.32 2.61 -3.97
N ARG A 20 -21.21 3.57 -4.25
CA ARG A 20 -21.01 4.58 -5.30
C ARG A 20 -20.02 5.65 -4.86
N PHE A 21 -20.05 6.09 -3.60
CA PHE A 21 -19.06 7.00 -3.06
C PHE A 21 -17.64 6.40 -3.10
N LEU A 22 -17.49 5.13 -2.70
CA LEU A 22 -16.21 4.43 -2.79
C LEU A 22 -15.69 4.38 -4.24
N LEU A 23 -16.57 4.02 -5.19
CA LEU A 23 -16.20 4.01 -6.60
C LEU A 23 -15.79 5.40 -7.11
N ALA A 24 -16.53 6.45 -6.71
CA ALA A 24 -16.22 7.83 -7.10
C ALA A 24 -14.85 8.27 -6.57
N ILE A 25 -14.49 7.90 -5.33
CA ILE A 25 -13.17 8.17 -4.76
C ILE A 25 -12.08 7.45 -5.57
N VAL A 26 -12.26 6.17 -5.89
CA VAL A 26 -11.28 5.41 -6.67
C VAL A 26 -11.11 6.02 -8.07
N LEU A 27 -12.21 6.36 -8.75
CA LEU A 27 -12.17 7.01 -10.06
C LEU A 27 -11.51 8.39 -9.98
N ALA A 28 -11.82 9.19 -8.97
CA ALA A 28 -11.20 10.50 -8.80
C ALA A 28 -9.68 10.40 -8.66
N VAL A 29 -9.18 9.46 -7.86
CA VAL A 29 -7.72 9.23 -7.69
C VAL A 29 -7.07 8.72 -8.97
N VAL A 30 -7.72 7.79 -9.68
CA VAL A 30 -7.16 7.19 -10.90
C VAL A 30 -7.16 8.18 -12.07
N ILE A 31 -8.20 9.00 -12.20
CA ILE A 31 -8.35 9.98 -13.28
C ILE A 31 -7.51 11.24 -12.98
N SER A 32 -7.34 11.62 -11.70
CA SER A 32 -6.60 12.82 -11.36
C SER A 32 -5.13 12.73 -11.75
N LYS A 33 -4.48 11.57 -11.61
CA LYS A 33 -3.04 11.41 -11.88
C LYS A 33 -2.61 11.71 -13.32
N PRO A 34 -3.22 11.14 -14.37
CA PRO A 34 -2.84 11.50 -15.73
C PRO A 34 -3.13 12.97 -16.07
N ILE A 35 -4.20 13.55 -15.50
CA ILE A 35 -4.53 14.97 -15.68
C ILE A 35 -3.49 15.86 -15.00
N GLU A 36 -3.11 15.54 -13.77
CA GLU A 36 -2.04 16.22 -13.01
C GLU A 36 -0.72 16.21 -13.78
N LEU A 37 -0.31 15.05 -14.31
CA LEU A 37 0.91 14.93 -15.13
C LEU A 37 0.88 15.75 -16.42
N ARG A 38 -0.32 16.01 -16.96
CA ARG A 38 -0.50 16.81 -18.18
C ARG A 38 -0.56 18.30 -17.88
N ILE A 39 -1.20 18.70 -16.79
CA ILE A 39 -1.32 20.10 -16.39
C ILE A 39 0.03 20.64 -15.92
N PHE A 40 0.79 19.86 -15.15
CA PHE A 40 2.08 20.26 -14.57
C PHE A 40 3.27 19.73 -15.36
N GLU A 41 3.13 19.54 -16.68
CA GLU A 41 4.22 18.96 -17.49
C GLU A 41 5.49 19.82 -17.43
N SER A 42 5.36 21.14 -17.49
CA SER A 42 6.47 22.10 -17.38
C SER A 42 7.20 21.99 -16.04
N GLU A 43 6.46 22.02 -14.94
CA GLU A 43 6.97 22.00 -13.58
C GLU A 43 7.64 20.66 -13.26
N ILE A 44 7.06 19.56 -13.75
CA ILE A 44 7.66 18.22 -13.63
C ILE A 44 8.97 18.15 -14.42
N LEU A 45 9.04 18.76 -15.61
CA LEU A 45 10.26 18.79 -16.40
C LEU A 45 11.35 19.64 -15.71
N GLU A 46 10.98 20.75 -15.08
CA GLU A 46 11.89 21.57 -14.27
C GLU A 46 12.46 20.78 -13.09
N ILE A 47 11.61 20.11 -12.30
CA ILE A 47 12.05 19.23 -11.20
C ILE A 47 13.01 18.13 -11.71
N LEU A 48 12.71 17.54 -12.87
CA LEU A 48 13.59 16.54 -13.48
C LEU A 48 14.91 17.15 -13.97
N GLN A 49 14.93 18.40 -14.41
CA GLN A 49 16.16 19.10 -14.76
C GLN A 49 16.98 19.40 -13.50
N ASP A 50 16.37 19.84 -12.41
CA ASP A 50 17.05 20.09 -11.15
C ASP A 50 17.70 18.82 -10.60
N ARG A 51 16.96 17.69 -10.59
CA ARG A 51 17.51 16.38 -10.21
C ARG A 51 18.67 15.93 -11.09
N ARG A 52 18.65 16.30 -12.38
CA ARG A 52 19.77 16.01 -13.29
C ARG A 52 20.98 16.85 -12.92
N LEU A 53 20.80 18.15 -12.67
CA LEU A 53 21.87 19.06 -12.27
C LEU A 53 22.49 18.62 -10.95
N GLU A 54 21.68 18.29 -9.95
CA GLU A 54 22.14 17.80 -8.65
C GLU A 54 23.01 16.54 -8.78
N ARG A 55 22.61 15.59 -9.64
CA ARG A 55 23.41 14.38 -9.92
C ARG A 55 24.73 14.68 -10.62
N LEU A 56 24.75 15.67 -11.52
CA LEU A 56 25.96 16.12 -12.19
C LEU A 56 26.91 16.81 -11.20
N GLU A 57 26.39 17.69 -10.35
CA GLU A 57 27.16 18.36 -9.30
C GLU A 57 27.75 17.34 -8.31
N LEU A 58 26.98 16.34 -7.88
CA LEU A 58 27.46 15.28 -7.00
C LEU A 58 28.57 14.45 -7.67
N ALA A 59 28.47 14.20 -8.98
CA ALA A 59 29.54 13.57 -9.73
C ALA A 59 30.78 14.49 -9.75
N GLU A 60 30.65 15.76 -10.10
CA GLU A 60 31.75 16.72 -10.11
C GLU A 60 32.46 16.84 -8.77
N GLN A 61 31.72 16.97 -7.67
CA GLN A 61 32.28 17.06 -6.31
C GLN A 61 33.17 15.86 -5.96
N LYS A 62 32.78 14.65 -6.38
CA LYS A 62 33.59 13.43 -6.16
C LYS A 62 34.93 13.48 -6.89
N PHE A 63 34.98 14.09 -8.07
CA PHE A 63 36.22 14.24 -8.84
C PHE A 63 37.02 15.46 -8.39
N GLN A 64 36.37 16.54 -7.95
CA GLN A 64 37.01 17.79 -7.52
C GLN A 64 38.06 17.56 -6.43
N ALA A 65 37.80 16.66 -5.48
CA ALA A 65 38.77 16.30 -4.45
C ALA A 65 40.04 15.64 -5.02
N LYS A 66 39.90 14.80 -6.07
CA LYS A 66 41.04 14.16 -6.75
C LYS A 66 41.83 15.15 -7.60
N PHE A 67 41.12 16.08 -8.26
CA PHE A 67 41.74 17.17 -9.01
C PHE A 67 42.58 18.05 -8.07
N SER A 68 42.00 18.51 -6.96
CA SER A 68 42.69 19.39 -6.02
C SER A 68 43.91 18.74 -5.39
N GLU A 69 43.85 17.44 -5.07
CA GLU A 69 44.99 16.67 -4.55
C GLU A 69 46.16 16.66 -5.54
N LYS A 70 45.89 16.32 -6.81
CA LYS A 70 46.93 16.25 -7.87
C LYS A 70 47.47 17.64 -8.23
N GLU A 71 46.61 18.66 -8.28
CA GLU A 71 47.03 20.05 -8.52
C GLU A 71 47.91 20.59 -7.38
N ALA A 72 47.58 20.27 -6.13
CA ALA A 72 48.39 20.61 -4.97
C ALA A 72 49.77 19.91 -5.04
N ALA A 73 49.83 18.64 -5.44
CA ALA A 73 51.07 17.92 -5.63
C ALA A 73 51.95 18.53 -6.74
N ILE A 74 51.37 18.90 -7.88
CA ILE A 74 52.10 19.61 -8.95
C ILE A 74 52.63 20.96 -8.45
N THR A 75 51.83 21.69 -7.69
CA THR A 75 52.23 23.00 -7.14
C THR A 75 53.39 22.84 -6.15
N ALA A 76 53.36 21.82 -5.31
CA ALA A 76 54.45 21.50 -4.39
C ALA A 76 55.76 21.16 -5.14
N LEU A 77 55.70 20.31 -6.17
CA LEU A 77 56.87 19.96 -6.99
C LEU A 77 57.44 21.18 -7.73
N LYS A 78 56.57 22.06 -8.25
CA LYS A 78 56.99 23.32 -8.88
C LYS A 78 57.67 24.26 -7.87
N SER A 79 57.12 24.35 -6.65
CA SER A 79 57.72 25.13 -5.57
C SER A 79 59.09 24.59 -5.15
N GLU A 80 59.29 23.27 -5.18
CA GLU A 80 60.59 22.65 -4.89
C GLU A 80 61.64 22.99 -5.96
N ILE A 81 61.26 22.92 -7.24
CA ILE A 81 62.12 23.35 -8.36
C ILE A 81 62.51 24.82 -8.20
N GLU A 82 61.53 25.68 -7.88
CA GLU A 82 61.78 27.12 -7.71
C GLU A 82 62.71 27.39 -6.52
N ALA A 83 62.53 26.70 -5.39
CA ALA A 83 63.41 26.84 -4.23
C ALA A 83 64.87 26.47 -4.58
N LYS A 84 65.09 25.38 -5.32
CA LYS A 84 66.41 24.98 -5.80
C LYS A 84 66.98 25.95 -6.85
N PHE A 85 66.12 26.49 -7.72
CA PHE A 85 66.51 27.51 -8.69
C PHE A 85 67.01 28.79 -7.99
N GLN A 86 66.32 29.25 -6.95
CA GLN A 86 66.73 30.43 -6.16
C GLN A 86 68.07 30.22 -5.45
N ILE A 87 68.33 29.01 -4.93
CA ILE A 87 69.63 28.66 -4.33
C ILE A 87 70.74 28.72 -5.37
N ARG A 88 70.52 28.11 -6.55
CA ARG A 88 71.46 28.15 -7.68
C ARG A 88 71.74 29.58 -8.14
N GLU A 89 70.70 30.39 -8.29
CA GLU A 89 70.85 31.79 -8.75
C GLU A 89 71.62 32.61 -7.72
N LYS A 90 71.36 32.41 -6.43
CA LYS A 90 72.15 33.04 -5.36
C LYS A 90 73.63 32.64 -5.42
N ASP A 91 73.93 31.35 -5.56
CA ASP A 91 75.31 30.86 -5.67
C ASP A 91 76.01 31.39 -6.93
N TYR A 92 75.26 31.55 -8.04
CA TYR A 92 75.76 32.13 -9.28
C TYR A 92 76.13 33.61 -9.12
N GLN A 93 75.25 34.40 -8.48
CA GLN A 93 75.53 35.81 -8.17
C GLN A 93 76.72 35.94 -7.23
N ASP A 94 76.82 35.10 -6.20
CA ASP A 94 77.96 35.08 -5.26
C ASP A 94 79.29 34.72 -5.95
N TYR A 95 79.27 33.79 -6.91
CA TYR A 95 80.43 33.43 -7.73
C TYR A 95 80.84 34.58 -8.65
N LYS A 96 79.89 35.11 -9.44
CA LYS A 96 80.14 36.21 -10.38
C LYS A 96 80.72 37.42 -9.67
N CYS A 97 80.12 37.77 -8.53
CA CYS A 97 80.49 38.96 -7.77
C CYS A 97 81.92 38.91 -7.19
N GLU A 98 82.39 37.75 -6.70
CA GLU A 98 83.79 37.62 -6.24
C GLU A 98 84.78 37.64 -7.40
N CYS A 99 84.49 36.93 -8.48
CA CYS A 99 85.44 36.83 -9.59
C CYS A 99 85.55 38.15 -10.37
N ASP A 100 84.46 38.93 -10.44
CA ASP A 100 84.42 40.29 -11.01
C ASP A 100 84.93 41.35 -10.01
N GLY A 101 85.23 41.00 -8.76
CA GLY A 101 85.72 41.92 -7.73
C GLY A 101 84.70 42.98 -7.28
N THR A 102 83.41 42.74 -7.46
CA THR A 102 82.32 43.66 -7.09
C THR A 102 81.82 43.48 -5.66
N CYS A 103 82.27 42.42 -4.97
CA CYS A 103 82.10 42.21 -3.53
C CYS A 103 83.36 41.61 -2.90
N GLY A 104 83.33 41.37 -1.58
CA GLY A 104 84.43 40.76 -0.85
C GLY A 104 85.67 41.65 -0.82
N THR A 105 86.79 41.12 -1.33
CA THR A 105 88.10 41.80 -1.30
C THR A 105 88.28 42.92 -2.34
N GLY A 106 87.34 43.07 -3.28
CA GLY A 106 87.36 44.14 -4.29
C GLY A 106 88.45 43.98 -5.37
N ARG A 107 89.09 42.80 -5.46
CA ARG A 107 90.17 42.52 -6.42
C ARG A 107 89.67 41.58 -7.51
N ILE A 108 89.82 42.00 -8.77
CA ILE A 108 89.46 41.19 -9.95
C ILE A 108 90.47 40.05 -10.09
N GLY A 109 89.99 38.82 -10.25
CA GLY A 109 90.84 37.67 -10.56
C GLY A 109 90.34 36.32 -10.05
N ARG A 110 90.92 35.24 -10.59
CA ARG A 110 90.59 33.85 -10.24
C ARG A 110 91.45 33.35 -9.07
N GLY A 111 91.17 33.84 -7.86
CA GLY A 111 91.79 33.34 -6.61
C GLY A 111 91.16 32.05 -6.09
N SER A 112 91.68 31.52 -4.97
CA SER A 112 91.17 30.31 -4.31
C SER A 112 89.71 30.42 -3.87
N GLU A 113 89.27 31.61 -3.44
CA GLU A 113 87.87 31.86 -3.08
C GLU A 113 86.93 31.87 -4.30
N CYS A 114 87.38 32.43 -5.43
CA CYS A 114 86.64 32.37 -6.70
C CYS A 114 86.47 30.90 -7.15
N GLN A 115 87.53 30.08 -7.07
CA GLN A 115 87.45 28.64 -7.36
C GLN A 115 86.51 27.89 -6.39
N ARG A 116 86.51 28.24 -5.10
CA ARG A 116 85.60 27.63 -4.10
C ARG A 116 84.13 27.95 -4.41
N LYS A 117 83.82 29.21 -4.75
CA LYS A 117 82.45 29.61 -5.12
C LYS A 117 82.03 29.03 -6.48
N GLU A 118 82.95 28.91 -7.44
CA GLU A 118 82.72 28.22 -8.71
C GLU A 118 82.34 26.75 -8.46
N ALA A 119 83.11 26.03 -7.64
CA ALA A 119 82.81 24.65 -7.28
C ALA A 119 81.43 24.51 -6.59
N LYS A 120 81.08 25.46 -5.72
CA LYS A 120 79.77 25.51 -5.05
C LYS A 120 78.63 25.73 -6.04
N TYR A 121 78.75 26.69 -6.96
CA TYR A 121 77.77 26.91 -8.03
C TYR A 121 77.64 25.68 -8.94
N LEU A 122 78.75 25.06 -9.33
CA LEU A 122 78.73 23.85 -10.15
C LEU A 122 78.01 22.69 -9.44
N GLN A 123 78.17 22.58 -8.12
CA GLN A 123 77.42 21.63 -7.30
C GLN A 123 75.93 21.95 -7.26
N SER A 124 75.54 23.18 -6.89
CA SER A 124 74.13 23.56 -6.82
C SER A 124 73.43 23.53 -8.19
N ASN A 125 74.17 23.77 -9.27
CA ASN A 125 73.69 23.60 -10.64
C ASN A 125 73.42 22.12 -10.97
N ARG A 126 74.29 21.17 -10.57
CA ARG A 126 74.02 19.74 -10.75
C ARG A 126 72.79 19.30 -9.97
N GLU A 127 72.72 19.65 -8.69
CA GLU A 127 71.57 19.34 -7.83
C GLU A 127 70.26 19.92 -8.38
N TYR A 128 70.30 21.14 -8.93
CA TYR A 128 69.15 21.76 -9.58
C TYR A 128 68.72 21.00 -10.84
N GLN A 129 69.64 20.60 -11.72
CA GLN A 129 69.28 19.86 -12.93
C GLN A 129 68.70 18.48 -12.58
N GLU A 130 69.29 17.75 -11.63
CA GLU A 130 68.79 16.45 -11.19
C GLU A 130 67.36 16.54 -10.62
N ILE A 131 67.13 17.48 -9.69
CA ILE A 131 65.78 17.70 -9.11
C ILE A 131 64.80 18.18 -10.18
N LYS A 132 65.24 19.04 -11.09
CA LYS A 132 64.39 19.54 -12.17
C LYS A 132 63.95 18.40 -13.09
N GLU A 133 64.85 17.52 -13.51
CA GLU A 133 64.52 16.39 -14.41
C GLU A 133 63.57 15.38 -13.74
N ASP A 134 63.84 15.00 -12.48
CA ASP A 134 62.96 14.10 -11.71
C ASP A 134 61.57 14.71 -11.50
N ASN A 135 61.52 15.95 -10.98
CA ASN A 135 60.24 16.61 -10.73
C ASN A 135 59.49 16.94 -12.02
N GLN A 136 60.16 17.23 -13.14
CA GLN A 136 59.50 17.40 -14.45
C GLN A 136 58.86 16.10 -14.93
N THR A 137 59.50 14.96 -14.72
CA THR A 137 58.94 13.65 -15.07
C THR A 137 57.72 13.34 -14.20
N ARG A 138 57.79 13.62 -12.89
CA ARG A 138 56.64 13.49 -11.97
C ARG A 138 55.50 14.46 -12.29
N ILE A 139 55.81 15.69 -12.66
CA ILE A 139 54.80 16.66 -13.10
C ILE A 139 54.13 16.17 -14.39
N ALA A 140 54.90 15.65 -15.35
CA ALA A 140 54.35 15.12 -16.60
C ALA A 140 53.42 13.92 -16.36
N SER A 141 53.77 13.01 -15.44
CA SER A 141 52.88 11.89 -15.09
C SER A 141 51.61 12.37 -14.37
N LEU A 142 51.71 13.31 -13.42
CA LEU A 142 50.54 13.89 -12.76
C LEU A 142 49.64 14.67 -13.73
N GLN A 143 50.21 15.34 -14.72
CA GLN A 143 49.45 16.01 -15.79
C GLN A 143 48.74 15.01 -16.70
N ALA A 144 49.38 13.89 -17.03
CA ALA A 144 48.73 12.81 -17.77
C ALA A 144 47.57 12.20 -16.97
N ASP A 145 47.75 12.00 -15.66
CA ASP A 145 46.68 11.54 -14.77
C ASP A 145 45.50 12.52 -14.70
N LEU A 146 45.78 13.83 -14.64
CA LEU A 146 44.75 14.87 -14.65
C LEU A 146 43.92 14.85 -15.94
N LEU A 147 44.58 14.69 -17.09
CA LEU A 147 43.89 14.52 -18.37
C LEU A 147 43.05 13.23 -18.37
N GLY A 148 43.56 12.14 -17.79
CA GLY A 148 42.81 10.91 -17.60
C GLY A 148 41.54 11.13 -16.77
N LEU A 149 41.67 11.77 -15.60
CA LEU A 149 40.53 12.11 -14.74
C LEU A 149 39.50 13.02 -15.42
N GLU A 150 39.95 13.96 -16.27
CA GLU A 150 39.05 14.82 -17.04
C GLU A 150 38.24 14.01 -18.06
N THR A 151 38.89 13.06 -18.73
CA THR A 151 38.19 12.14 -19.64
C THR A 151 37.21 11.22 -18.90
N GLU A 152 37.58 10.69 -17.73
CA GLU A 152 36.69 9.89 -16.89
C GLU A 152 35.48 10.70 -16.41
N LEU A 153 35.69 11.95 -15.99
CA LEU A 153 34.60 12.85 -15.59
C LEU A 153 33.66 13.14 -16.76
N SER A 154 34.20 13.44 -17.94
CA SER A 154 33.41 13.67 -19.15
C SER A 154 32.58 12.44 -19.55
N GLN A 155 33.20 11.24 -19.49
CA GLN A 155 32.50 9.98 -19.72
C GLN A 155 31.40 9.74 -18.68
N ALA A 156 31.68 9.95 -17.40
CA ALA A 156 30.70 9.81 -16.33
C ALA A 156 29.51 10.77 -16.51
N LYS A 157 29.76 12.04 -16.91
CA LYS A 157 28.71 13.00 -17.24
C LYS A 157 27.87 12.52 -18.42
N SER A 158 28.49 12.14 -19.54
CA SER A 158 27.74 11.68 -20.73
C SER A 158 26.94 10.38 -20.48
N GLN A 159 27.47 9.47 -19.67
CA GLN A 159 26.76 8.27 -19.25
C GLN A 159 25.57 8.61 -18.36
N LEU A 160 25.71 9.57 -17.46
CA LEU A 160 24.63 10.04 -16.61
C LEU A 160 23.54 10.72 -17.44
N GLU A 161 23.92 11.53 -18.43
CA GLU A 161 22.98 12.18 -19.35
C GLU A 161 22.20 11.17 -20.20
N SER A 162 22.86 10.14 -20.73
CA SER A 162 22.20 9.10 -21.53
C SER A 162 21.31 8.16 -20.71
N THR A 163 21.65 7.94 -19.43
CA THR A 163 20.86 7.10 -18.52
C THR A 163 19.70 7.86 -17.88
N PHE A 164 19.74 9.20 -17.86
CA PHE A 164 18.70 10.01 -17.24
C PHE A 164 17.38 9.90 -18.02
N SER A 165 16.38 9.27 -17.39
CA SER A 165 15.09 9.03 -18.02
C SER A 165 14.11 10.16 -17.75
N TYR A 166 13.49 10.67 -18.80
CA TYR A 166 12.32 11.57 -18.74
C TYR A 166 10.99 10.82 -18.92
N GLY A 167 11.01 9.49 -18.77
CA GLY A 167 9.86 8.62 -18.98
C GLY A 167 8.75 8.78 -17.93
N LEU A 168 7.66 8.01 -18.10
CA LEU A 168 6.47 8.12 -17.24
C LEU A 168 6.78 7.88 -15.75
N VAL A 169 7.63 6.92 -15.42
CA VAL A 169 8.00 6.62 -14.03
C VAL A 169 8.75 7.81 -13.41
N ALA A 170 9.65 8.43 -14.15
CA ALA A 170 10.38 9.62 -13.70
C ALA A 170 9.41 10.79 -13.46
N ARG A 171 8.49 11.03 -14.41
CA ARG A 171 7.45 12.06 -14.27
C ARG A 171 6.52 11.80 -13.08
N LEU A 172 6.12 10.55 -12.85
CA LEU A 172 5.31 10.17 -11.69
C LEU A 172 6.05 10.41 -10.37
N SER A 173 7.34 10.04 -10.31
CA SER A 173 8.18 10.29 -9.13
C SER A 173 8.46 11.77 -8.88
N ALA A 174 8.47 12.60 -9.92
CA ALA A 174 8.65 14.05 -9.80
C ALA A 174 7.32 14.72 -9.43
N SER A 175 6.18 14.19 -9.89
CA SER A 175 4.86 14.72 -9.52
C SER A 175 4.56 14.67 -8.02
N SER A 176 5.18 13.76 -7.27
CA SER A 176 5.05 13.72 -5.81
C SER A 176 5.80 14.84 -5.07
N GLU A 177 6.70 15.55 -5.74
CA GLU A 177 7.41 16.73 -5.18
C GLU A 177 6.67 18.04 -5.45
N LEU A 178 5.64 18.01 -6.30
CA LEU A 178 4.77 19.16 -6.50
C LEU A 178 4.06 19.53 -5.18
N PRO A 179 3.79 20.83 -4.95
CA PRO A 179 3.00 21.24 -3.81
C PRO A 179 1.63 20.53 -3.84
N PRO A 180 1.15 19.96 -2.72
CA PRO A 180 -0.02 19.09 -2.73
C PRO A 180 -1.33 19.83 -3.02
N GLY A 181 -1.36 21.16 -2.86
CA GLY A 181 -2.56 21.97 -3.03
C GLY A 181 -3.24 21.78 -4.39
N PRO A 182 -2.59 22.15 -5.51
CA PRO A 182 -3.18 22.02 -6.84
C PRO A 182 -3.61 20.60 -7.21
N SER A 183 -2.80 19.58 -6.86
CA SER A 183 -3.13 18.17 -7.10
C SER A 183 -4.39 17.72 -6.35
N ILE A 184 -4.53 18.15 -5.09
CA ILE A 184 -5.74 17.88 -4.28
C ILE A 184 -6.94 18.60 -4.89
N PHE A 185 -6.81 19.85 -5.36
CA PHE A 185 -7.91 20.58 -5.99
C PHE A 185 -8.43 19.87 -7.26
N ILE A 186 -7.54 19.37 -8.12
CA ILE A 186 -7.94 18.63 -9.33
C ILE A 186 -8.69 17.33 -8.93
N MET A 187 -8.15 16.58 -7.97
CA MET A 187 -8.80 15.37 -7.46
C MET A 187 -10.18 15.69 -6.86
N LEU A 188 -10.29 16.72 -6.04
CA LEU A 188 -11.55 17.16 -5.43
C LEU A 188 -12.55 17.64 -6.49
N LEU A 189 -12.10 18.32 -7.54
CA LEU A 189 -12.96 18.75 -8.63
C LEU A 189 -13.57 17.53 -9.35
N ILE A 190 -12.76 16.54 -9.71
CA ILE A 190 -13.23 15.30 -10.34
C ILE A 190 -14.18 14.55 -9.41
N LEU A 191 -13.83 14.46 -8.12
CA LEU A 191 -14.66 13.85 -7.10
C LEU A 191 -16.03 14.53 -6.99
N LEU A 192 -16.07 15.87 -6.97
CA LEU A 192 -17.30 16.65 -6.91
C LEU A 192 -18.17 16.44 -8.15
N VAL A 193 -17.56 16.40 -9.34
CA VAL A 193 -18.29 16.13 -10.59
C VAL A 193 -18.90 14.73 -10.57
N GLU A 194 -18.18 13.72 -10.11
CA GLU A 194 -18.68 12.33 -10.02
C GLU A 194 -19.73 12.13 -8.92
N ILE A 195 -19.62 12.86 -7.80
CA ILE A 195 -20.56 12.78 -6.68
C ILE A 195 -21.80 13.66 -6.92
N SER A 196 -21.72 14.70 -7.75
CA SER A 196 -22.80 15.66 -8.01
C SER A 196 -24.15 15.00 -8.33
N PRO A 197 -24.25 14.01 -9.24
CA PRO A 197 -25.53 13.33 -9.52
C PRO A 197 -26.11 12.60 -8.30
N LEU A 198 -25.25 12.09 -7.43
CA LEU A 198 -25.67 11.38 -6.23
C LEU A 198 -26.13 12.34 -5.14
N LEU A 199 -25.40 13.43 -4.91
CA LEU A 199 -25.84 14.50 -4.01
C LEU A 199 -27.17 15.07 -4.47
N ALA A 200 -27.32 15.35 -5.77
CA ALA A 200 -28.58 15.82 -6.35
C ALA A 200 -29.72 14.83 -6.08
N LYS A 201 -29.48 13.51 -6.20
CA LYS A 201 -30.51 12.50 -5.92
C LYS A 201 -30.91 12.45 -4.44
N ILE A 202 -29.95 12.57 -3.52
CA ILE A 202 -30.21 12.56 -2.06
C ILE A 202 -30.93 13.84 -1.62
N LEU A 203 -30.50 15.01 -2.13
CA LEU A 203 -31.06 16.32 -1.77
C LEU A 203 -32.41 16.62 -2.44
N SER A 204 -32.66 16.10 -3.64
CA SER A 204 -33.94 16.27 -4.33
C SER A 204 -35.10 15.77 -3.46
N SER A 205 -36.29 16.37 -3.52
CA SER A 205 -37.50 15.96 -2.76
C SER A 205 -38.14 14.67 -3.32
N ARG A 206 -39.14 14.09 -2.63
CA ARG A 206 -39.84 12.89 -3.14
C ARG A 206 -40.58 13.27 -4.43
N GLY A 207 -40.37 12.50 -5.49
CA GLY A 207 -41.02 12.75 -6.78
C GLY A 207 -42.28 11.89 -6.98
N PRO A 208 -43.10 12.18 -8.02
CA PRO A 208 -44.26 11.36 -8.38
C PRO A 208 -43.91 9.90 -8.66
N TYR A 209 -42.71 9.65 -9.21
CA TYR A 209 -42.21 8.30 -9.46
C TYR A 209 -42.00 7.51 -8.16
N ASP A 210 -41.43 8.15 -7.12
CA ASP A 210 -41.19 7.50 -5.84
C ASP A 210 -42.52 7.12 -5.16
N GLU A 211 -43.56 7.95 -5.31
CA GLU A 211 -44.91 7.68 -4.81
C GLU A 211 -45.61 6.52 -5.55
N ILE A 212 -45.49 6.46 -6.88
CA ILE A 212 -46.04 5.35 -7.66
C ILE A 212 -45.35 4.05 -7.28
N MET A 213 -44.02 4.07 -7.10
CA MET A 213 -43.27 2.89 -6.70
C MET A 213 -43.68 2.42 -5.30
N HIS A 214 -43.85 3.35 -4.35
CA HIS A 214 -44.33 3.02 -3.01
C HIS A 214 -45.73 2.37 -3.03
N LYS A 215 -46.64 2.83 -3.89
CA LYS A 215 -47.96 2.20 -4.07
C LYS A 215 -47.86 0.76 -4.59
N ILE A 216 -46.97 0.51 -5.55
CA ILE A 216 -46.73 -0.84 -6.10
C ILE A 216 -46.17 -1.76 -5.01
N GLU A 217 -45.18 -1.30 -4.25
CA GLU A 217 -44.59 -2.06 -3.14
C GLU A 217 -45.60 -2.36 -2.03
N GLN A 218 -46.43 -1.38 -1.65
CA GLN A 218 -47.48 -1.59 -0.65
C GLN A 218 -48.53 -2.60 -1.10
N ARG A 219 -48.97 -2.53 -2.37
CA ARG A 219 -49.92 -3.52 -2.90
C ARG A 219 -49.33 -4.93 -2.82
N PHE A 220 -48.11 -5.13 -3.28
CA PHE A 220 -47.45 -6.43 -3.21
C PHE A 220 -47.31 -6.94 -1.78
N TYR A 221 -46.96 -6.07 -0.84
CA TYR A 221 -46.85 -6.42 0.58
C TYR A 221 -48.19 -6.87 1.17
N LEU A 222 -49.28 -6.14 0.87
CA LEU A 222 -50.63 -6.47 1.34
C LEU A 222 -51.11 -7.80 0.74
N ASP A 223 -50.90 -8.03 -0.55
CA ASP A 223 -51.28 -9.28 -1.22
C ASP A 223 -50.56 -10.49 -0.58
N GLN A 224 -49.26 -10.37 -0.31
CA GLN A 224 -48.48 -11.42 0.38
C GLN A 224 -48.94 -11.63 1.83
N LEU A 225 -49.27 -10.56 2.54
CA LEU A 225 -49.77 -10.65 3.90
C LEU A 225 -51.13 -11.36 3.95
N GLU A 226 -52.02 -11.07 2.99
CA GLU A 226 -53.29 -11.75 2.83
C GLU A 226 -53.10 -13.25 2.60
N GLU A 227 -52.22 -13.64 1.68
CA GLU A 227 -51.92 -15.05 1.38
C GLU A 227 -51.39 -15.81 2.62
N ILE A 228 -50.46 -15.20 3.37
CA ILE A 228 -49.93 -15.80 4.60
C ILE A 228 -51.04 -15.97 5.64
N ASN A 229 -51.92 -14.98 5.80
CA ASN A 229 -53.01 -15.04 6.76
C ASN A 229 -54.06 -16.09 6.38
N GLN A 230 -54.40 -16.21 5.09
CA GLN A 230 -55.28 -17.27 4.59
C GLN A 230 -54.68 -18.65 4.86
N ARG A 231 -53.41 -18.88 4.53
CA ARG A 231 -52.73 -20.16 4.81
C ARG A 231 -52.66 -20.48 6.30
N LYS A 232 -52.45 -19.47 7.16
CA LYS A 232 -52.49 -19.65 8.63
C LYS A 232 -53.89 -20.03 9.11
N LEU A 233 -54.93 -19.38 8.58
CA LEU A 233 -56.31 -19.70 8.92
C LEU A 233 -56.66 -21.13 8.51
N GLU A 234 -56.31 -21.53 7.29
CA GLU A 234 -56.49 -22.92 6.82
C GLU A 234 -55.72 -23.93 7.67
N LEU A 235 -54.49 -23.60 8.07
CA LEU A 235 -53.68 -24.46 8.93
C LEU A 235 -54.31 -24.62 10.31
N ASN A 236 -54.76 -23.52 10.92
CA ASN A 236 -55.44 -23.56 12.22
C ASN A 236 -56.74 -24.37 12.14
N GLN A 237 -57.55 -24.17 11.10
CA GLN A 237 -58.76 -24.98 10.89
C GLN A 237 -58.44 -26.47 10.75
N LYS A 238 -57.35 -26.83 10.06
CA LYS A 238 -56.90 -28.23 9.96
C LYS A 238 -56.44 -28.79 11.31
N PHE A 239 -55.73 -28.01 12.12
CA PHE A 239 -55.34 -28.40 13.48
C PHE A 239 -56.55 -28.57 14.40
N ASP A 240 -57.50 -27.64 14.37
CA ASP A 240 -58.74 -27.71 15.17
C ASP A 240 -59.60 -28.92 14.74
N MET A 241 -59.71 -29.17 13.43
CA MET A 241 -60.37 -30.35 12.89
C MET A 241 -59.66 -31.63 13.31
N SER A 242 -58.33 -31.69 13.20
CA SER A 242 -57.56 -32.87 13.63
C SER A 242 -57.70 -33.13 15.14
N THR A 243 -57.72 -32.08 15.96
CA THR A 243 -57.86 -32.19 17.42
C THR A 243 -59.26 -32.68 17.79
N SER A 244 -60.30 -32.10 17.21
CA SER A 244 -61.69 -32.51 17.43
C SER A 244 -61.98 -33.94 16.92
N ILE A 245 -61.39 -34.34 15.78
CA ILE A 245 -61.45 -35.74 15.30
C ILE A 245 -60.78 -36.67 16.30
N HIS A 246 -59.58 -36.31 16.79
CA HIS A 246 -58.85 -37.14 17.74
C HIS A 246 -59.63 -37.29 19.07
N GLU A 247 -60.17 -36.19 19.60
CA GLU A 247 -61.04 -36.21 20.78
C GLU A 247 -62.27 -37.10 20.58
N ALA A 248 -62.95 -36.98 19.42
CA ALA A 248 -64.10 -37.81 19.08
C ALA A 248 -63.75 -39.30 18.97
N GLN A 249 -62.59 -39.64 18.37
CA GLN A 249 -62.09 -41.01 18.29
C GLN A 249 -61.82 -41.60 19.67
N VAL A 250 -61.13 -40.86 20.54
CA VAL A 250 -60.85 -41.28 21.93
C VAL A 250 -62.16 -41.50 22.69
N GLN A 251 -63.13 -40.58 22.57
CA GLN A 251 -64.45 -40.74 23.21
C GLN A 251 -65.21 -41.96 22.69
N HIS A 252 -65.17 -42.21 21.38
CA HIS A 252 -65.80 -43.37 20.76
C HIS A 252 -65.15 -44.68 21.23
N GLU A 253 -63.82 -44.76 21.28
CA GLU A 253 -63.10 -45.92 21.82
C GLU A 253 -63.42 -46.16 23.29
N LEU A 254 -63.48 -45.10 24.11
CA LEU A 254 -63.86 -45.20 25.52
C LEU A 254 -65.30 -45.71 25.68
N LYS A 255 -66.24 -45.22 24.86
CA LYS A 255 -67.64 -45.68 24.88
C LYS A 255 -67.73 -47.16 24.48
N ARG A 256 -67.07 -47.56 23.39
CA ARG A 256 -67.02 -48.96 22.94
C ARG A 256 -66.41 -49.87 24.01
N ARG A 257 -65.29 -49.47 24.62
CA ARG A 257 -64.66 -50.24 25.71
C ARG A 257 -65.59 -50.39 26.92
N LYS A 258 -66.33 -49.34 27.29
CA LYS A 258 -67.33 -49.40 28.37
C LYS A 258 -68.47 -50.36 28.03
N GLU A 259 -68.98 -50.32 26.80
CA GLU A 259 -70.05 -51.22 26.34
C GLU A 259 -69.59 -52.68 26.29
N THR A 260 -68.38 -52.96 25.77
CA THR A 260 -67.81 -54.31 25.78
C THR A 260 -67.57 -54.83 27.18
N LEU A 261 -67.09 -53.97 28.10
CA LEU A 261 -66.89 -54.34 29.49
C LEU A 261 -68.22 -54.70 30.15
N ARG A 262 -69.27 -53.90 29.91
CA ARG A 262 -70.64 -54.20 30.38
C ARG A 262 -71.16 -55.54 29.85
N ALA A 263 -71.02 -55.80 28.56
CA ALA A 263 -71.45 -57.07 27.97
C ALA A 263 -70.70 -58.28 28.54
N ILE A 264 -69.39 -58.16 28.77
CA ILE A 264 -68.58 -59.20 29.42
C ILE A 264 -69.06 -59.42 30.86
N THR A 265 -69.28 -58.35 31.63
CA THR A 265 -69.75 -58.46 33.01
C THR A 265 -71.14 -59.08 33.09
N ASP A 266 -72.03 -58.77 32.15
CA ASP A 266 -73.38 -59.34 32.10
C ASP A 266 -73.34 -60.83 31.73
N ALA A 267 -72.49 -61.23 30.77
CA ALA A 267 -72.28 -62.63 30.41
C ALA A 267 -71.65 -63.44 31.57
N GLN A 268 -70.68 -62.86 32.29
CA GLN A 268 -70.11 -63.47 33.49
C GLN A 268 -71.17 -63.67 34.57
N LEU A 269 -72.04 -62.68 34.80
CA LEU A 269 -73.15 -62.80 35.74
C LEU A 269 -74.15 -63.90 35.34
N ALA A 270 -74.42 -64.05 34.04
CA ALA A 270 -75.30 -65.12 33.54
C ALA A 270 -74.69 -66.51 33.77
N LEU A 271 -73.41 -66.70 33.41
CA LEU A 271 -72.68 -67.96 33.66
C LEU A 271 -72.62 -68.30 35.15
N ILE A 272 -72.35 -67.30 36.01
CA ILE A 272 -72.33 -67.49 37.47
C ILE A 272 -73.71 -67.93 37.97
N LYS A 273 -74.80 -67.35 37.46
CA LYS A 273 -76.17 -67.77 37.83
C LYS A 273 -76.44 -69.22 37.42
N GLU A 274 -76.07 -69.61 36.20
CA GLU A 274 -76.27 -70.97 35.70
C GLU A 274 -75.45 -72.00 36.50
N GLN A 275 -74.19 -71.69 36.83
CA GLN A 275 -73.36 -72.53 37.71
C GLN A 275 -73.96 -72.68 39.13
N ILE A 276 -74.54 -71.61 39.68
CA ILE A 276 -75.23 -71.67 40.97
C ILE A 276 -76.46 -72.57 40.88
N GLU A 277 -77.22 -72.52 39.79
CA GLU A 277 -78.37 -73.39 39.56
C GLU A 277 -77.97 -74.86 39.39
N GLU A 278 -76.94 -75.17 38.61
CA GLU A 278 -76.39 -76.53 38.48
C GLU A 278 -75.89 -77.07 39.81
N TRP A 279 -75.14 -76.27 40.57
CA TRP A 279 -74.69 -76.63 41.92
C TRP A 279 -75.88 -76.92 42.85
N LEU A 280 -76.92 -76.09 42.79
CA LEU A 280 -78.13 -76.28 43.61
C LEU A 280 -78.92 -77.55 43.22
N GLN A 281 -78.93 -77.93 41.94
CA GLN A 281 -79.55 -79.19 41.48
C GLN A 281 -78.74 -80.42 41.91
N THR A 282 -77.42 -80.40 41.71
CA THR A 282 -76.53 -81.49 42.16
C THR A 282 -76.60 -81.69 43.67
N GLU A 283 -76.67 -80.61 44.45
CA GLU A 283 -76.82 -80.69 45.90
C GLU A 283 -78.19 -81.29 46.30
N LYS A 284 -79.27 -80.94 45.60
CA LYS A 284 -80.60 -81.56 45.78
C LYS A 284 -80.60 -83.05 45.43
N GLU A 285 -79.88 -83.47 44.39
CA GLU A 285 -79.73 -84.88 44.04
C GLU A 285 -78.91 -85.65 45.08
N ASN A 286 -77.82 -85.06 45.59
CA ASN A 286 -77.02 -85.63 46.68
C ASN A 286 -77.87 -85.80 47.95
N LEU A 287 -78.71 -84.82 48.28
CA LEU A 287 -79.68 -84.91 49.38
C LEU A 287 -80.74 -86.01 49.16
N ARG A 288 -81.20 -86.23 47.92
CA ARG A 288 -82.10 -87.35 47.58
C ARG A 288 -81.42 -88.72 47.72
N LYS A 289 -80.15 -88.85 47.29
CA LYS A 289 -79.36 -90.09 47.47
C LYS A 289 -79.08 -90.40 48.94
N GLN A 290 -78.87 -89.39 49.79
CA GLN A 290 -78.73 -89.60 51.23
C GLN A 290 -80.05 -90.04 51.91
N LYS A 291 -81.22 -89.61 51.40
CA LYS A 291 -82.53 -90.06 51.90
C LYS A 291 -82.90 -91.50 51.50
N GLY A 292 -82.24 -92.10 50.51
CA GLY A 292 -82.41 -93.50 50.12
C GLY A 292 -81.56 -94.51 50.92
N LYS A 293 -80.81 -94.05 51.94
CA LYS A 293 -79.90 -94.85 52.76
C LYS A 293 -80.34 -95.00 54.23
N LYS A 294 -81.64 -94.88 54.51
CA LYS A 294 -82.24 -95.26 55.80
C LYS A 294 -83.35 -96.27 55.60
#